data_AF-A0A0M4JIB2-F1
#
_entry.id   AF-A0A0M4JIB2-F1
#
_cell.length_a   1.000
_cell.length_b   1.000
_cell.length_c   1.000
_cell.angle_alpha   90.00
_cell.angle_beta   90.00
_cell.angle_gamma   90.00
#
_symmetry.space_group_name_H-M   'P 1'
#
loop_
_entity.id
_entity.type
_entity.pdbx_description
1 polymer ?
#
loop_
_entity_poly.entity_id
_entity_poly.type
_entity_poly.pdbx_seq_one_letter_code
_entity_poly.pdbx_strand_id
1 'polypeptide(L)'
;MKKILSLLSSMSLVAVGSSSVVACGGIDMGDVNDENHLVHHVLRTSLGMLENDKKDTIKEKIQELNPTVDASSYKVARVNKNKTALISAVKKGAYKGAMEVKFNLLGEPIKFEDKVLVGYYSDINDWNQKERIPEFEELVQTNYNVINIGDFYAKGEFKMPTFEPKNSLNIKNGIEILHQNDKKAIISMGGPLSTKMKFSTEQKDDLKTAILGIIDEYNFDGISIDWENTSLSNRESQQVMIDVLKEIKDEREQFIIALSATPDNLRLATEIGQAPSYIPFFKGLEGYYNWVTPKAYNQFGYDITIEDREKQILNWEDDDDTCKVEQSGELKCSITNDNEKYRAEFYYLLTKYATVKYSKKNDYFIIDPDKFVLGVSTHEFVDEGKGAASQEALQKSYDLLKKDGIYTKGLMAWRINNDAFDGEIKEGSNVINWKKWSFSDWYKEIYWEQKK
;
A
#
# COMPACT_ATOMS: atom_id res chain seq x y z
N MET A 1 17.98 36.00 -63.76
CA MET A 1 17.98 34.54 -63.55
C MET A 1 17.43 34.28 -62.15
N LYS A 2 16.37 33.45 -62.05
CA LYS A 2 15.87 32.65 -60.91
C LYS A 2 15.92 33.27 -59.48
N LYS A 3 14.92 33.17 -58.61
CA LYS A 3 13.49 32.84 -58.62
C LYS A 3 13.10 33.09 -57.15
N ILE A 4 12.07 33.88 -56.87
CA ILE A 4 11.38 33.90 -55.57
C ILE A 4 10.68 32.54 -55.42
N LEU A 5 10.83 31.83 -54.30
CA LEU A 5 9.83 30.87 -53.81
C LEU A 5 9.99 30.54 -52.31
N SER A 6 8.94 30.93 -51.57
CA SER A 6 8.29 30.35 -50.39
C SER A 6 9.09 29.64 -49.28
N LEU A 7 8.90 30.17 -48.07
CA LEU A 7 8.84 29.44 -46.81
C LEU A 7 8.04 28.13 -46.94
N LEU A 8 8.61 27.04 -46.43
CA LEU A 8 7.89 25.83 -46.05
C LEU A 8 8.23 25.53 -44.59
N SER A 9 7.32 25.97 -43.71
CA SER A 9 7.12 25.42 -42.39
C SER A 9 6.78 23.93 -42.53
N SER A 10 7.60 23.05 -42.00
CA SER A 10 7.20 21.66 -41.76
C SER A 10 6.29 21.61 -40.54
N MET A 11 5.03 22.01 -40.72
CA MET A 11 3.93 21.51 -39.90
C MET A 11 3.78 20.03 -40.27
N SER A 12 4.27 19.15 -39.41
CA SER A 12 3.79 17.77 -39.40
C SER A 12 2.32 17.81 -39.02
N LEU A 13 1.46 17.78 -40.04
CA LEU A 13 0.06 17.48 -39.91
C LEU A 13 -0.01 16.04 -39.39
N VAL A 14 -0.11 15.86 -38.07
CA VAL A 14 -0.61 14.61 -37.52
C VAL A 14 -2.08 14.59 -37.91
N ALA A 15 -2.37 13.93 -39.03
CA ALA A 15 -3.72 13.51 -39.32
C ALA A 15 -4.19 12.69 -38.11
N VAL A 16 -5.17 13.22 -37.38
CA VAL A 16 -5.91 12.48 -36.36
C VAL A 16 -6.63 11.37 -37.12
N GLY A 17 -5.94 10.25 -37.28
CA GLY A 17 -6.53 9.01 -37.72
C GLY A 17 -7.55 8.62 -36.65
N SER A 18 -8.81 8.54 -37.05
CA SER A 18 -9.87 7.94 -36.27
C SER A 18 -9.45 6.52 -35.90
N SER A 19 -9.00 6.35 -34.66
CA SER A 19 -8.74 5.05 -34.06
C SER A 19 -10.08 4.33 -33.95
N SER A 20 -10.26 3.42 -34.89
CA SER A 20 -11.34 2.45 -34.89
C SER A 20 -11.26 1.57 -33.66
N VAL A 21 -12.44 1.24 -33.14
CA VAL A 21 -12.75 0.49 -31.93
C VAL A 21 -11.89 -0.77 -31.80
N VAL A 22 -11.11 -0.87 -30.72
CA VAL A 22 -10.48 -2.15 -30.32
C VAL A 22 -11.57 -3.00 -29.68
N ALA A 23 -12.24 -3.81 -30.51
CA ALA A 23 -13.16 -4.84 -30.07
C ALA A 23 -12.38 -6.10 -29.63
N CYS A 24 -11.86 -6.10 -28.40
CA CYS A 24 -11.53 -7.36 -27.73
C CYS A 24 -12.78 -7.90 -27.03
N GLY A 25 -13.53 -8.79 -27.71
CA GLY A 25 -14.58 -9.60 -27.06
C GLY A 25 -16.05 -9.23 -27.31
N GLY A 26 -16.38 -8.55 -28.42
CA GLY A 26 -17.78 -8.37 -28.86
C GLY A 26 -18.62 -7.42 -28.00
N ILE A 27 -17.99 -6.53 -27.24
CA ILE A 27 -18.65 -5.50 -26.45
C ILE A 27 -18.44 -4.17 -27.16
N ASP A 28 -19.54 -3.51 -27.53
CA ASP A 28 -19.50 -2.12 -28.02
C ASP A 28 -19.26 -1.18 -26.83
N MET A 29 -18.04 -0.63 -26.77
CA MET A 29 -17.66 0.33 -25.74
C MET A 29 -18.19 1.73 -26.04
N GLY A 30 -18.64 2.01 -27.27
CA GLY A 30 -18.96 3.36 -27.72
C GLY A 30 -17.72 4.20 -28.02
N ASP A 31 -17.95 5.49 -28.30
CA ASP A 31 -16.87 6.47 -28.51
C ASP A 31 -16.35 6.97 -27.16
N VAL A 32 -15.18 6.47 -26.75
CA VAL A 32 -14.54 6.83 -25.48
C VAL A 32 -14.07 8.29 -25.42
N ASN A 33 -14.02 8.99 -26.56
CA ASN A 33 -13.66 10.41 -26.60
C ASN A 33 -14.87 11.34 -26.36
N ASP A 34 -16.10 10.82 -26.33
CA ASP A 34 -17.27 11.62 -25.98
C ASP A 34 -17.16 12.06 -24.52
N GLU A 35 -17.26 13.36 -24.24
CA GLU A 35 -17.15 13.90 -22.87
C GLU A 35 -18.18 13.31 -21.91
N ASN A 36 -19.34 12.85 -22.41
CA ASN A 36 -20.37 12.20 -21.61
C ASN A 36 -20.18 10.68 -21.52
N HIS A 37 -19.08 10.14 -22.05
CA HIS A 37 -18.76 8.72 -21.92
C HIS A 37 -18.50 8.36 -20.46
N LEU A 38 -18.98 7.20 -20.02
CA LEU A 38 -18.85 6.74 -18.63
C LEU A 38 -17.41 6.79 -18.08
N VAL A 39 -16.40 6.57 -18.92
CA VAL A 39 -14.97 6.60 -18.56
C VAL A 39 -14.52 7.93 -17.95
N HIS A 40 -15.16 9.06 -18.30
CA HIS A 40 -14.82 10.39 -17.78
C HIS A 40 -15.55 10.72 -16.48
N HIS A 41 -16.50 9.88 -16.06
CA HIS A 41 -17.34 10.13 -14.89
C HIS A 41 -17.16 9.08 -13.80
N VAL A 42 -16.92 7.81 -14.17
CA VAL A 42 -16.62 6.73 -13.24
C VAL A 42 -15.11 6.60 -13.12
N LEU A 43 -14.52 7.47 -12.31
CA LEU A 43 -13.07 7.58 -12.14
C LEU A 43 -12.50 6.50 -11.22
N ARG A 44 -13.31 5.98 -10.28
CA ARG A 44 -12.93 4.88 -9.40
C ARG A 44 -13.48 3.57 -9.96
N THR A 45 -12.64 2.91 -10.75
CA THR A 45 -12.97 1.68 -11.50
C THR A 45 -12.61 0.39 -10.75
N SER A 46 -11.73 0.47 -9.75
CA SER A 46 -11.47 -0.62 -8.82
C SER A 46 -12.35 -0.47 -7.59
N LEU A 47 -13.32 -1.37 -7.44
CA LEU A 47 -14.34 -1.30 -6.39
C LEU A 47 -13.89 -1.87 -5.04
N GLY A 48 -12.72 -2.52 -5.00
CA GLY A 48 -12.21 -3.21 -3.83
C GLY A 48 -12.97 -4.50 -3.54
N MET A 49 -13.04 -4.87 -2.26
CA MET A 49 -13.67 -6.10 -1.81
C MET A 49 -15.20 -5.96 -1.70
N LEU A 50 -15.93 -6.90 -2.29
CA LEU A 50 -17.39 -6.99 -2.22
C LEU A 50 -17.83 -8.25 -1.48
N GLU A 51 -18.96 -8.16 -0.79
CA GLU A 51 -19.61 -9.30 -0.12
C GLU A 51 -20.15 -10.37 -1.10
N ASN A 52 -20.46 -9.99 -2.34
CA ASN A 52 -20.93 -10.87 -3.41
C ASN A 52 -20.87 -10.15 -4.77
N ASP A 53 -21.08 -10.91 -5.86
CA ASP A 53 -21.00 -10.42 -7.24
C ASP A 53 -22.37 -9.99 -7.80
N LYS A 54 -23.37 -9.73 -6.95
CA LYS A 54 -24.69 -9.27 -7.41
C LYS A 54 -24.58 -7.87 -8.00
N LYS A 55 -25.38 -7.64 -9.04
CA LYS A 55 -25.44 -6.35 -9.76
C LYS A 55 -25.75 -5.17 -8.84
N ASP A 56 -26.62 -5.36 -7.86
CA ASP A 56 -27.02 -4.30 -6.93
C ASP A 56 -25.86 -3.94 -6.00
N THR A 57 -25.18 -4.93 -5.41
CA THR A 57 -23.96 -4.73 -4.60
C THR A 57 -22.87 -4.00 -5.39
N ILE A 58 -22.62 -4.41 -6.64
CA ILE A 58 -21.64 -3.74 -7.51
C ILE A 58 -22.07 -2.29 -7.80
N LYS A 59 -23.35 -2.06 -8.08
CA LYS A 59 -23.89 -0.72 -8.37
C LYS A 59 -23.82 0.20 -7.16
N GLU A 60 -24.17 -0.30 -5.98
CA GLU A 60 -24.07 0.41 -4.71
C GLU A 60 -22.61 0.83 -4.46
N LYS A 61 -21.65 -0.08 -4.67
CA LYS A 61 -20.23 0.25 -4.48
C LYS A 61 -19.70 1.26 -5.49
N ILE A 62 -20.13 1.20 -6.77
CA ILE A 62 -19.79 2.24 -7.76
C ILE A 62 -20.29 3.60 -7.28
N GLN A 63 -21.53 3.67 -6.78
CA GLN A 63 -22.13 4.91 -6.29
C GLN A 63 -21.43 5.45 -5.05
N GLU A 64 -21.04 4.57 -4.13
CA GLU A 64 -20.27 4.93 -2.93
C GLU A 64 -18.92 5.58 -3.31
N LEU A 65 -18.20 4.98 -4.26
CA LEU A 65 -16.86 5.43 -4.66
C LEU A 65 -16.88 6.59 -5.67
N ASN A 66 -17.99 6.79 -6.37
CA ASN A 66 -18.16 7.84 -7.38
C ASN A 66 -19.46 8.63 -7.09
N PRO A 67 -19.54 9.38 -5.97
CA PRO A 67 -20.79 9.97 -5.48
C PRO A 67 -21.42 11.00 -6.41
N THR A 68 -20.65 11.56 -7.35
CA THR A 68 -21.11 12.53 -8.37
C THR A 68 -21.77 11.86 -9.58
N VAL A 69 -21.65 10.54 -9.73
CA VAL A 69 -22.23 9.80 -10.86
C VAL A 69 -23.71 9.57 -10.61
N ASP A 70 -24.56 9.85 -11.60
CA ASP A 70 -26.00 9.58 -11.51
C ASP A 70 -26.30 8.08 -11.66
N ALA A 71 -26.63 7.44 -10.53
CA ALA A 71 -27.03 6.03 -10.44
C ALA A 71 -28.15 5.63 -11.41
N SER A 72 -29.03 6.55 -11.81
CA SER A 72 -30.14 6.25 -12.70
C SER A 72 -29.71 6.18 -14.18
N SER A 73 -28.54 6.73 -14.51
CA SER A 73 -28.04 6.89 -15.87
C SER A 73 -27.13 5.75 -16.35
N TYR A 74 -26.84 4.76 -15.50
CA TYR A 74 -26.10 3.55 -15.88
C TYR A 74 -26.67 2.29 -15.24
N LYS A 75 -26.24 1.14 -15.77
CA LYS A 75 -26.56 -0.19 -15.24
C LYS A 75 -25.34 -1.09 -15.27
N VAL A 76 -25.29 -2.04 -14.34
CA VAL A 76 -24.38 -3.19 -14.41
C VAL A 76 -24.92 -4.15 -15.47
N ALA A 77 -24.39 -4.05 -16.69
CA ALA A 77 -24.83 -4.81 -17.85
C ALA A 77 -24.52 -6.30 -17.68
N ARG A 78 -23.28 -6.61 -17.29
CA ARG A 78 -22.78 -7.98 -17.18
C ARG A 78 -21.76 -8.06 -16.05
N VAL A 79 -21.83 -9.13 -15.26
CA VAL A 79 -20.78 -9.49 -14.30
C VAL A 79 -19.99 -10.62 -14.92
N ASN A 80 -18.68 -10.42 -15.07
CA ASN A 80 -17.78 -11.35 -15.73
C ASN A 80 -17.13 -12.28 -14.68
N LYS A 81 -16.79 -13.50 -15.09
CA LYS A 81 -16.15 -14.50 -14.21
C LYS A 81 -14.75 -14.12 -13.73
N ASN A 82 -14.10 -13.16 -14.38
CA ASN A 82 -12.77 -12.66 -14.02
C ASN A 82 -12.82 -11.51 -13.00
N LYS A 83 -13.91 -11.39 -12.24
CA LYS A 83 -14.14 -10.36 -11.21
C LYS A 83 -14.12 -8.95 -11.78
N THR A 84 -14.63 -8.81 -13.00
CA THR A 84 -14.93 -7.52 -13.61
C THR A 84 -16.41 -7.42 -13.89
N ALA A 85 -16.94 -6.20 -13.96
CA ALA A 85 -18.30 -5.95 -14.38
C ALA A 85 -18.32 -4.91 -15.49
N LEU A 86 -19.05 -5.21 -16.56
CA LEU A 86 -19.34 -4.24 -17.60
C LEU A 86 -20.49 -3.35 -17.12
N ILE A 87 -20.23 -2.06 -17.03
CA ILE A 87 -21.26 -1.04 -16.85
C ILE A 87 -21.55 -0.35 -18.17
N SER A 88 -22.81 -0.04 -18.42
CA SER A 88 -23.26 0.59 -19.66
C SER A 88 -24.23 1.70 -19.37
N ALA A 89 -24.16 2.79 -20.12
CA ALA A 89 -25.12 3.86 -20.04
C ALA A 89 -26.53 3.37 -20.42
N VAL A 90 -27.55 3.95 -19.79
CA VAL A 90 -28.94 3.73 -20.20
C VAL A 90 -29.32 4.69 -21.33
N LYS A 91 -30.15 4.25 -22.28
CA LYS A 91 -30.46 4.99 -23.54
C LYS A 91 -30.94 6.45 -23.38
N LYS A 92 -31.50 6.82 -22.23
CA LYS A 92 -32.00 8.17 -21.92
C LYS A 92 -31.34 8.78 -20.68
N GLY A 93 -30.17 8.25 -20.29
CA GLY A 93 -29.41 8.74 -19.16
C GLY A 93 -28.47 9.89 -19.56
N ALA A 94 -27.79 10.43 -18.56
CA ALA A 94 -26.78 11.47 -18.70
C ALA A 94 -25.50 11.01 -19.41
N TYR A 95 -25.27 9.70 -19.50
CA TYR A 95 -24.00 9.13 -19.98
C TYR A 95 -24.13 8.36 -21.29
N LYS A 96 -22.99 8.04 -21.90
CA LYS A 96 -22.87 7.18 -23.08
C LYS A 96 -21.83 6.08 -22.91
N GLY A 97 -21.90 5.11 -23.82
CA GLY A 97 -20.94 4.02 -23.93
C GLY A 97 -20.95 3.03 -22.77
N ALA A 98 -19.86 2.29 -22.65
CA ALA A 98 -19.68 1.26 -21.65
C ALA A 98 -18.22 1.21 -21.16
N MET A 99 -18.01 0.69 -19.96
CA MET A 99 -16.67 0.45 -19.42
C MET A 99 -16.67 -0.72 -18.45
N GLU A 100 -15.48 -1.25 -18.15
CA GLU A 100 -15.31 -2.28 -17.14
C GLU A 100 -14.87 -1.67 -15.81
N VAL A 101 -15.46 -2.19 -14.73
CA VAL A 101 -14.98 -2.01 -13.35
C VAL A 101 -14.46 -3.34 -12.83
N LYS A 102 -13.53 -3.32 -11.88
CA LYS A 102 -12.90 -4.50 -11.27
C LYS A 102 -13.28 -4.57 -9.79
N PHE A 103 -13.42 -5.77 -9.25
CA PHE A 103 -13.69 -5.99 -7.83
C PHE A 103 -13.05 -7.30 -7.37
N ASN A 104 -12.96 -7.53 -6.07
CA ASN A 104 -12.74 -8.85 -5.49
C ASN A 104 -13.92 -9.28 -4.63
N LEU A 105 -13.96 -10.55 -4.28
CA LEU A 105 -15.01 -11.12 -3.45
C LEU A 105 -14.43 -11.53 -2.10
N LEU A 106 -15.11 -11.13 -1.04
CA LEU A 106 -14.76 -11.50 0.33
C LEU A 106 -14.73 -13.02 0.42
N GLY A 107 -13.64 -13.59 0.96
CA GLY A 107 -13.46 -15.04 0.99
C GLY A 107 -12.74 -15.64 -0.22
N GLU A 108 -12.45 -14.86 -1.27
CA GLU A 108 -11.70 -15.35 -2.43
C GLU A 108 -10.25 -14.86 -2.48
N PRO A 109 -9.30 -15.69 -2.95
CA PRO A 109 -7.92 -15.27 -3.15
C PRO A 109 -7.79 -14.08 -4.12
N ILE A 110 -6.93 -13.13 -3.74
CA ILE A 110 -6.39 -12.10 -4.64
C ILE A 110 -5.39 -12.77 -5.57
N LYS A 111 -5.50 -12.50 -6.87
CA LYS A 111 -4.57 -13.05 -7.86
C LYS A 111 -3.16 -12.55 -7.59
N PHE A 112 -2.16 -13.37 -7.85
CA PHE A 112 -0.79 -13.00 -7.51
C PHE A 112 -0.32 -11.77 -8.28
N GLU A 113 -0.69 -11.61 -9.55
CA GLU A 113 -0.34 -10.45 -10.36
C GLU A 113 -0.89 -9.12 -9.77
N ASP A 114 -1.94 -9.20 -8.95
CA ASP A 114 -2.51 -8.05 -8.26
C ASP A 114 -1.92 -7.86 -6.85
N LYS A 115 -1.06 -8.76 -6.37
CA LYS A 115 -0.40 -8.65 -5.05
C LYS A 115 0.87 -7.81 -5.12
N VAL A 116 1.27 -7.28 -3.98
CA VAL A 116 2.50 -6.50 -3.84
C VAL A 116 3.46 -7.14 -2.83
N LEU A 117 4.72 -7.24 -3.22
CA LEU A 117 5.84 -7.37 -2.31
C LEU A 117 6.60 -6.04 -2.33
N VAL A 118 6.37 -5.26 -1.29
CA VAL A 118 7.02 -3.96 -1.09
C VAL A 118 8.32 -4.17 -0.33
N GLY A 119 9.40 -3.54 -0.77
CA GLY A 119 10.66 -3.57 -0.02
C GLY A 119 11.21 -2.17 0.14
N TYR A 120 11.53 -1.79 1.37
CA TYR A 120 12.24 -0.54 1.62
C TYR A 120 13.69 -0.64 1.13
N TYR A 121 14.18 0.41 0.49
CA TYR A 121 15.54 0.49 -0.05
C TYR A 121 16.20 1.80 0.38
N SER A 122 17.47 1.72 0.75
CA SER A 122 18.32 2.86 1.04
C SER A 122 19.64 2.76 0.27
N ASP A 123 20.16 3.87 -0.25
CA ASP A 123 21.50 3.93 -0.84
C ASP A 123 22.62 4.24 0.17
N ILE A 124 22.25 4.19 1.45
CA ILE A 124 23.15 4.28 2.59
C ILE A 124 22.97 3.05 3.50
N ASN A 125 24.09 2.57 4.02
CA ASN A 125 24.11 1.60 5.11
C ASN A 125 24.15 2.39 6.40
N ASP A 126 23.09 2.29 7.18
CA ASP A 126 22.86 3.21 8.29
C ASP A 126 23.29 2.60 9.63
N TRP A 127 23.15 1.28 9.81
CA TRP A 127 23.00 0.75 11.17
C TRP A 127 23.92 -0.42 11.54
N ASN A 128 24.50 -1.20 10.62
CA ASN A 128 25.48 -2.26 10.98
C ASN A 128 26.20 -2.91 9.77
N GLN A 129 27.10 -3.87 10.05
CA GLN A 129 27.84 -4.67 9.05
C GLN A 129 26.99 -5.76 8.36
N LYS A 130 25.69 -5.87 8.64
CA LYS A 130 24.78 -6.92 8.13
C LYS A 130 23.76 -6.34 7.14
N GLU A 131 24.21 -5.35 6.39
CA GLU A 131 23.46 -4.69 5.32
C GLU A 131 24.32 -4.63 4.07
N ARG A 132 23.66 -4.77 2.93
CA ARG A 132 24.26 -4.56 1.62
C ARG A 132 23.37 -3.62 0.85
N ILE A 133 23.95 -2.63 0.18
CA ILE A 133 23.24 -1.88 -0.86
C ILE A 133 23.28 -2.76 -2.11
N PRO A 134 22.16 -3.39 -2.51
CA PRO A 134 22.14 -4.16 -3.76
C PRO A 134 22.15 -3.24 -4.97
N GLU A 135 22.70 -3.72 -6.08
CA GLU A 135 22.53 -3.07 -7.37
C GLU A 135 21.09 -3.29 -7.87
N PHE A 136 20.55 -2.36 -8.66
CA PHE A 136 19.18 -2.42 -9.15
C PHE A 136 18.94 -3.61 -10.10
N GLU A 137 19.96 -4.05 -10.83
CA GLU A 137 19.93 -5.27 -11.66
C GLU A 137 19.68 -6.53 -10.84
N GLU A 138 20.11 -6.54 -9.57
CA GLU A 138 19.81 -7.64 -8.67
C GLU A 138 18.36 -7.60 -8.21
N LEU A 139 17.83 -6.40 -7.94
CA LEU A 139 16.42 -6.22 -7.55
C LEU A 139 15.47 -6.70 -8.64
N VAL A 140 15.83 -6.54 -9.92
CA VAL A 140 15.10 -7.09 -11.07
C VAL A 140 14.87 -8.60 -10.95
N GLN A 141 15.83 -9.34 -10.40
CA GLN A 141 15.76 -10.80 -10.27
C GLN A 141 14.96 -11.26 -9.04
N THR A 142 14.58 -10.35 -8.15
CA THR A 142 13.80 -10.66 -6.95
C THR A 142 12.29 -10.61 -7.22
N ASN A 143 11.50 -11.10 -6.28
CA ASN A 143 10.05 -11.00 -6.30
C ASN A 143 9.53 -9.64 -5.80
N TYR A 144 10.39 -8.72 -5.33
CA TYR A 144 9.96 -7.36 -4.95
C TYR A 144 9.45 -6.63 -6.18
N ASN A 145 8.16 -6.33 -6.24
CA ASN A 145 7.55 -5.63 -7.38
C ASN A 145 7.27 -4.15 -7.09
N VAL A 146 7.45 -3.71 -5.84
CA VAL A 146 7.42 -2.31 -5.45
C VAL A 146 8.65 -2.01 -4.58
N ILE A 147 9.50 -1.10 -5.03
CA ILE A 147 10.69 -0.64 -4.31
C ILE A 147 10.37 0.72 -3.69
N ASN A 148 10.38 0.78 -2.36
CA ASN A 148 10.10 2.00 -1.60
C ASN A 148 11.42 2.65 -1.18
N ILE A 149 11.83 3.68 -1.92
CA ILE A 149 13.16 4.30 -1.78
C ILE A 149 13.07 5.41 -0.74
N GLY A 150 13.91 5.35 0.29
CA GLY A 150 13.91 6.31 1.40
C GLY A 150 15.17 7.17 1.48
N ASP A 151 15.15 8.32 2.15
CA ASP A 151 13.99 8.98 2.80
C ASP A 151 13.80 10.42 2.31
N PHE A 152 12.54 10.81 2.08
CA PHE A 152 12.10 12.15 1.70
C PHE A 152 11.45 12.86 2.90
N TYR A 153 12.12 13.86 3.48
CA TYR A 153 11.65 14.48 4.73
C TYR A 153 12.07 15.94 4.87
N ALA A 154 11.39 16.67 5.76
CA ALA A 154 11.68 18.07 6.08
C ALA A 154 12.78 18.18 7.14
N LYS A 155 13.81 18.97 6.85
CA LYS A 155 14.91 19.27 7.80
C LYS A 155 14.52 20.28 8.89
N GLY A 156 13.31 20.85 8.84
CA GLY A 156 12.79 21.79 9.83
C GLY A 156 11.29 22.00 9.68
N GLU A 157 10.63 22.47 10.75
CA GLU A 157 9.19 22.79 10.69
C GLU A 157 8.94 23.88 9.65
N PHE A 158 7.85 23.75 8.89
CA PHE A 158 7.46 24.67 7.82
C PHE A 158 8.52 24.80 6.72
N LYS A 159 9.45 23.85 6.61
CA LYS A 159 10.35 23.71 5.47
C LYS A 159 9.83 22.61 4.56
N MET A 160 9.97 22.82 3.26
CA MET A 160 9.62 21.78 2.30
C MET A 160 10.56 20.58 2.44
N PRO A 161 10.03 19.35 2.30
CA PRO A 161 10.84 18.15 2.33
C PRO A 161 11.83 18.11 1.16
N THR A 162 12.97 17.46 1.37
CA THR A 162 13.97 17.19 0.32
C THR A 162 14.36 15.72 0.31
N PHE A 163 14.75 15.22 -0.85
CA PHE A 163 15.30 13.88 -1.04
C PHE A 163 16.76 14.03 -1.49
N GLU A 164 17.69 13.53 -0.67
CA GLU A 164 19.12 13.72 -0.87
C GLU A 164 19.84 12.37 -0.85
N PRO A 165 19.66 11.54 -1.90
CA PRO A 165 20.34 10.25 -2.00
C PRO A 165 21.86 10.46 -2.07
N LYS A 166 22.61 9.52 -1.51
CA LYS A 166 24.08 9.52 -1.59
C LYS A 166 24.58 9.46 -3.04
N ASN A 167 23.86 8.76 -3.91
CA ASN A 167 24.17 8.70 -5.34
C ASN A 167 22.91 8.87 -6.19
N SER A 168 22.54 10.15 -6.44
CA SER A 168 21.35 10.51 -7.23
C SER A 168 21.32 9.92 -8.63
N LEU A 169 22.47 9.84 -9.33
CA LEU A 169 22.54 9.25 -10.67
C LEU A 169 22.25 7.75 -10.64
N ASN A 170 22.76 7.04 -9.63
CA ASN A 170 22.47 5.62 -9.46
C ASN A 170 20.99 5.36 -9.18
N ILE A 171 20.35 6.19 -8.34
CA ILE A 171 18.90 6.09 -8.08
C ILE A 171 18.10 6.30 -9.37
N LYS A 172 18.41 7.35 -10.15
CA LYS A 172 17.69 7.63 -11.41
C LYS A 172 17.81 6.48 -12.40
N ASN A 173 19.02 6.03 -12.68
CA ASN A 173 19.26 4.90 -13.59
C ASN A 173 18.62 3.61 -13.05
N GLY A 174 18.67 3.41 -11.74
CA GLY A 174 18.06 2.28 -11.05
C GLY A 174 16.55 2.21 -11.22
N ILE A 175 15.86 3.35 -11.09
CA ILE A 175 14.42 3.43 -11.30
C ILE A 175 14.06 3.12 -12.77
N GLU A 176 14.86 3.59 -13.74
CA GLU A 176 14.66 3.23 -15.14
C GLU A 176 14.79 1.71 -15.38
N ILE A 177 15.77 1.05 -14.74
CA ILE A 177 15.95 -0.40 -14.79
C ILE A 177 14.73 -1.13 -14.19
N LEU A 178 14.22 -0.66 -13.05
CA LEU A 178 13.02 -1.22 -12.43
C LEU A 178 11.81 -1.12 -13.36
N HIS A 179 11.59 0.04 -13.98
CA HIS A 179 10.49 0.27 -14.91
C HIS A 179 10.56 -0.60 -16.16
N GLN A 180 11.76 -0.80 -16.73
CA GLN A 180 11.97 -1.69 -17.87
C GLN A 180 11.65 -3.17 -17.57
N ASN A 181 11.54 -3.53 -16.29
CA ASN A 181 11.26 -4.87 -15.81
C ASN A 181 9.93 -4.96 -15.04
N ASP A 182 8.99 -4.06 -15.35
CA ASP A 182 7.63 -4.02 -14.80
C ASP A 182 7.57 -3.91 -13.26
N LYS A 183 8.60 -3.35 -12.64
CA LYS A 183 8.64 -3.03 -11.21
C LYS A 183 8.31 -1.56 -10.97
N LYS A 184 7.72 -1.28 -9.81
CA LYS A 184 7.36 0.07 -9.38
C LYS A 184 8.39 0.63 -8.42
N ALA A 185 8.67 1.92 -8.52
CA ALA A 185 9.48 2.65 -7.58
C ALA A 185 8.64 3.76 -6.95
N ILE A 186 8.53 3.78 -5.63
CA ILE A 186 7.85 4.85 -4.88
C ILE A 186 8.83 5.48 -3.90
N ILE A 187 8.60 6.74 -3.53
CA ILE A 187 9.42 7.45 -2.55
C ILE A 187 8.80 7.34 -1.15
N SER A 188 9.60 6.93 -0.16
CA SER A 188 9.23 6.93 1.24
C SER A 188 9.34 8.34 1.79
N MET A 189 8.22 8.91 2.21
CA MET A 189 8.16 10.22 2.83
C MET A 189 8.02 10.08 4.33
N GLY A 190 9.11 10.23 5.07
CA GLY A 190 9.10 10.13 6.51
C GLY A 190 10.31 9.40 7.07
N GLY A 191 10.07 8.35 7.86
CA GLY A 191 11.09 7.59 8.57
C GLY A 191 11.52 8.22 9.91
N PRO A 192 12.51 7.63 10.61
CA PRO A 192 12.92 8.05 11.95
C PRO A 192 13.37 9.52 12.04
N LEU A 193 13.89 10.08 10.95
CA LEU A 193 14.36 11.47 10.87
C LEU A 193 13.22 12.50 10.71
N SER A 194 12.00 12.04 10.45
CA SER A 194 10.88 12.89 10.02
C SER A 194 10.15 13.63 11.13
N THR A 195 10.79 13.95 12.26
CA THR A 195 10.15 14.62 13.42
C THR A 195 9.67 16.05 13.17
N LYS A 196 9.96 16.60 11.99
CA LYS A 196 9.73 18.00 11.59
C LYS A 196 8.75 18.16 10.42
N MET A 197 7.99 17.12 10.09
CA MET A 197 6.95 17.18 9.07
C MET A 197 5.77 17.99 9.57
N LYS A 198 5.84 19.30 9.37
CA LYS A 198 4.83 20.27 9.80
C LYS A 198 4.69 21.34 8.74
N PHE A 199 3.45 21.55 8.32
CA PHE A 199 3.05 22.43 7.23
C PHE A 199 1.82 23.23 7.66
N SER A 200 1.74 24.48 7.23
CA SER A 200 0.52 25.28 7.33
C SER A 200 -0.30 25.19 6.04
N THR A 201 -1.56 25.58 6.13
CA THR A 201 -2.49 25.63 4.98
C THR A 201 -1.95 26.48 3.82
N GLU A 202 -1.20 27.54 4.14
CA GLU A 202 -0.57 28.44 3.15
C GLU A 202 0.54 27.75 2.33
N GLN A 203 1.08 26.64 2.82
CA GLN A 203 2.18 25.91 2.17
C GLN A 203 1.70 24.73 1.31
N LYS A 204 0.39 24.60 1.08
CA LYS A 204 -0.18 23.49 0.30
C LYS A 204 0.45 23.39 -1.10
N ASP A 205 0.51 24.51 -1.83
CA ASP A 205 1.02 24.54 -3.20
C ASP A 205 2.55 24.33 -3.25
N ASP A 206 3.27 24.85 -2.26
CA ASP A 206 4.72 24.63 -2.09
C ASP A 206 5.01 23.14 -1.83
N LEU A 207 4.21 22.49 -0.98
CA LEU A 207 4.34 21.08 -0.65
C LEU A 207 4.03 20.19 -1.86
N LYS A 208 2.97 20.51 -2.60
CA LYS A 208 2.65 19.85 -3.87
C LYS A 208 3.80 19.98 -4.86
N THR A 209 4.36 21.19 -5.01
CA THR A 209 5.51 21.45 -5.88
C THR A 209 6.74 20.65 -5.46
N ALA A 210 7.03 20.56 -4.17
CA ALA A 210 8.15 19.79 -3.65
C ALA A 210 7.97 18.27 -3.91
N ILE A 211 6.77 17.73 -3.69
CA ILE A 211 6.46 16.33 -4.00
C ILE A 211 6.62 16.08 -5.50
N LEU A 212 5.91 16.83 -6.35
CA LEU A 212 5.96 16.64 -7.80
C LEU A 212 7.36 16.83 -8.37
N GLY A 213 8.15 17.76 -7.82
CA GLY A 213 9.54 17.96 -8.20
C GLY A 213 10.40 16.71 -8.04
N ILE A 214 10.30 16.02 -6.90
CA ILE A 214 11.02 14.75 -6.69
C ILE A 214 10.44 13.62 -7.53
N ILE A 215 9.11 13.54 -7.63
CA ILE A 215 8.43 12.53 -8.46
C ILE A 215 8.90 12.64 -9.92
N ASP A 216 8.94 13.84 -10.48
CA ASP A 216 9.31 14.08 -11.88
C ASP A 216 10.82 13.98 -12.11
N GLU A 217 11.64 14.43 -11.15
CA GLU A 217 13.10 14.37 -11.27
C GLU A 217 13.64 12.93 -11.33
N TYR A 218 13.03 12.03 -10.56
CA TYR A 218 13.45 10.63 -10.43
C TYR A 218 12.54 9.64 -11.13
N ASN A 219 11.42 10.11 -11.71
CA ASN A 219 10.40 9.29 -12.32
C ASN A 219 9.78 8.25 -11.35
N PHE A 220 9.45 8.68 -10.12
CA PHE A 220 8.76 7.80 -9.18
C PHE A 220 7.31 7.54 -9.58
N ASP A 221 6.80 6.34 -9.34
CA ASP A 221 5.40 5.96 -9.57
C ASP A 221 4.45 6.48 -8.48
N GLY A 222 4.97 6.97 -7.36
CA GLY A 222 4.15 7.34 -6.22
C GLY A 222 4.92 7.63 -4.94
N ILE A 223 4.18 7.72 -3.84
CA ILE A 223 4.67 8.09 -2.51
C ILE A 223 4.11 7.16 -1.43
N SER A 224 4.95 6.83 -0.45
CA SER A 224 4.54 6.17 0.79
C SER A 224 4.63 7.17 1.93
N ILE A 225 3.51 7.47 2.59
CA ILE A 225 3.51 8.31 3.80
C ILE A 225 3.97 7.44 4.96
N ASP A 226 5.20 7.66 5.39
CA ASP A 226 5.86 6.96 6.50
C ASP A 226 6.17 7.93 7.65
N TRP A 227 5.23 8.82 7.93
CA TRP A 227 5.33 9.76 9.04
C TRP A 227 5.29 9.00 10.36
N GLU A 228 6.14 9.40 11.28
CA GLU A 228 6.26 8.80 12.60
C GLU A 228 6.24 9.88 13.70
N ASN A 229 6.10 9.44 14.96
CA ASN A 229 6.24 10.31 16.13
C ASN A 229 5.30 11.54 16.08
N THR A 230 5.80 12.69 16.50
CA THR A 230 5.04 13.95 16.62
C THR A 230 4.56 14.51 15.28
N SER A 231 5.06 14.01 14.16
CA SER A 231 4.61 14.44 12.82
C SER A 231 3.17 14.02 12.54
N LEU A 232 2.70 12.97 13.19
CA LEU A 232 1.30 12.52 13.12
C LEU A 232 0.37 13.23 14.13
N SER A 233 0.91 14.12 14.96
CA SER A 233 0.12 14.85 15.97
C SER A 233 -0.52 16.13 15.44
N ASN A 234 0.00 16.69 14.33
CA ASN A 234 -0.49 17.97 13.79
C ASN A 234 -1.59 17.76 12.74
N ARG A 235 -2.84 18.02 13.12
CA ARG A 235 -4.02 17.82 12.26
C ARG A 235 -4.03 18.73 11.03
N GLU A 236 -3.52 19.96 11.13
CA GLU A 236 -3.42 20.86 9.98
C GLU A 236 -2.47 20.29 8.92
N SER A 237 -1.28 19.84 9.33
CA SER A 237 -0.29 19.23 8.43
C SER A 237 -0.82 17.95 7.77
N GLN A 238 -1.58 17.14 8.51
CA GLN A 238 -2.26 15.98 7.96
C GLN A 238 -3.29 16.38 6.90
N GLN A 239 -4.12 17.38 7.17
CA GLN A 239 -5.11 17.89 6.21
C GLN A 239 -4.45 18.44 4.96
N VAL A 240 -3.39 19.25 5.11
CA VAL A 240 -2.62 19.79 3.97
C VAL A 240 -2.04 18.65 3.12
N MET A 241 -1.44 17.63 3.73
CA MET A 241 -0.94 16.46 3.01
C MET A 241 -2.07 15.70 2.29
N ILE A 242 -3.21 15.48 2.96
CA ILE A 242 -4.38 14.83 2.35
C ILE A 242 -4.83 15.59 1.10
N ASP A 243 -4.97 16.91 1.18
CA ASP A 243 -5.41 17.75 0.07
C ASP A 243 -4.41 17.72 -1.09
N VAL A 244 -3.11 17.82 -0.79
CA VAL A 244 -2.03 17.72 -1.80
C VAL A 244 -2.07 16.37 -2.52
N LEU A 245 -2.17 15.26 -1.79
CA LEU A 245 -2.18 13.93 -2.38
C LEU A 245 -3.42 13.67 -3.25
N LYS A 246 -4.57 14.23 -2.86
CA LYS A 246 -5.79 14.18 -3.69
C LYS A 246 -5.58 14.91 -5.02
N GLU A 247 -5.09 16.13 -4.96
CA GLU A 247 -4.83 16.91 -6.17
C GLU A 247 -3.84 16.21 -7.11
N ILE A 248 -2.74 15.68 -6.57
CA ILE A 248 -1.75 14.94 -7.38
C ILE A 248 -2.40 13.70 -8.02
N LYS A 249 -3.19 12.94 -7.26
CA LYS A 249 -3.84 11.71 -7.75
C LYS A 249 -4.91 12.00 -8.81
N ASP A 250 -5.64 13.11 -8.66
CA ASP A 250 -6.64 13.54 -9.65
C ASP A 250 -5.97 14.06 -10.94
N GLU A 251 -4.78 14.67 -10.85
CA GLU A 251 -3.96 15.04 -12.01
C GLU A 251 -3.23 13.84 -12.63
N ARG A 252 -2.93 12.82 -11.83
CA ARG A 252 -2.12 11.65 -12.21
C ARG A 252 -2.78 10.38 -11.69
N GLU A 253 -3.74 9.85 -12.45
CA GLU A 253 -4.57 8.70 -12.04
C GLU A 253 -3.74 7.48 -11.58
N GLN A 254 -2.59 7.23 -12.22
CA GLN A 254 -1.71 6.11 -11.91
C GLN A 254 -0.81 6.32 -10.67
N PHE A 255 -0.76 7.53 -10.11
CA PHE A 255 0.10 7.87 -8.98
C PHE A 255 -0.21 7.01 -7.75
N ILE A 256 0.77 6.27 -7.24
CA ILE A 256 0.58 5.38 -6.10
C ILE A 256 0.60 6.18 -4.80
N ILE A 257 -0.38 5.96 -3.93
CA ILE A 257 -0.38 6.46 -2.55
C ILE A 257 -0.40 5.25 -1.61
N ALA A 258 0.67 5.09 -0.84
CA ALA A 258 0.77 4.10 0.22
C ALA A 258 0.85 4.78 1.60
N LEU A 259 0.39 4.11 2.64
CA LEU A 259 0.41 4.62 4.02
C LEU A 259 1.12 3.62 4.94
N SER A 260 2.25 3.99 5.54
CA SER A 260 3.04 3.11 6.42
C SER A 260 2.82 3.48 7.89
N ALA A 261 1.90 2.77 8.54
CA ALA A 261 1.46 3.07 9.90
C ALA A 261 2.02 2.06 10.90
N THR A 262 2.28 2.47 12.14
CA THR A 262 2.45 1.50 13.24
C THR A 262 1.06 1.01 13.69
N PRO A 263 0.91 -0.25 14.14
CA PRO A 263 -0.29 -0.75 14.79
C PRO A 263 -0.92 0.17 15.84
N ASP A 264 -0.13 0.88 16.65
CA ASP A 264 -0.64 1.89 17.59
C ASP A 264 -1.44 3.00 16.89
N ASN A 265 -0.91 3.53 15.79
CA ASN A 265 -1.53 4.64 15.07
C ASN A 265 -2.74 4.23 14.21
N LEU A 266 -3.07 2.92 14.17
CA LEU A 266 -4.28 2.38 13.55
C LEU A 266 -5.52 2.44 14.45
N ARG A 267 -5.35 2.73 15.75
CA ARG A 267 -6.46 2.67 16.70
C ARG A 267 -7.38 3.88 16.57
N LEU A 268 -8.69 3.68 16.57
CA LEU A 268 -9.67 4.76 16.44
C LEU A 268 -9.50 5.82 17.54
N ALA A 269 -9.21 5.38 18.77
CA ALA A 269 -8.98 6.26 19.89
C ALA A 269 -7.83 7.27 19.68
N THR A 270 -6.83 6.98 18.85
CA THR A 270 -5.70 7.91 18.63
C THR A 270 -6.10 9.14 17.83
N GLU A 271 -7.23 9.12 17.13
CA GLU A 271 -7.77 10.31 16.46
C GLU A 271 -8.14 11.42 17.46
N ILE A 272 -8.55 11.03 18.67
CA ILE A 272 -8.99 11.96 19.71
C ILE A 272 -7.78 12.71 20.28
N GLY A 273 -7.85 14.04 20.28
CA GLY A 273 -6.78 14.90 20.79
C GLY A 273 -5.59 15.03 19.82
N GLN A 274 -4.38 15.12 20.36
CA GLN A 274 -3.13 15.32 19.61
C GLN A 274 -2.22 14.08 19.59
N ALA A 275 -2.76 12.90 19.91
CA ALA A 275 -1.99 11.66 19.78
C ALA A 275 -1.58 11.43 18.30
N PRO A 276 -0.37 10.89 18.06
CA PRO A 276 0.03 10.38 16.76
C PRO A 276 -1.01 9.40 16.21
N SER A 277 -1.57 9.69 15.04
CA SER A 277 -2.69 8.93 14.48
C SER A 277 -2.67 8.94 12.96
N TYR A 278 -2.90 7.77 12.36
CA TYR A 278 -3.10 7.66 10.90
C TYR A 278 -4.58 7.74 10.50
N ILE A 279 -5.51 7.73 11.46
CA ILE A 279 -6.96 7.77 11.18
C ILE A 279 -7.37 8.95 10.26
N PRO A 280 -6.83 10.17 10.42
CA PRO A 280 -7.13 11.26 9.49
C PRO A 280 -6.74 10.94 8.05
N PHE A 281 -5.60 10.29 7.83
CA PHE A 281 -5.17 9.87 6.49
C PHE A 281 -6.09 8.80 5.91
N PHE A 282 -6.50 7.80 6.70
CA PHE A 282 -7.41 6.76 6.21
C PHE A 282 -8.74 7.32 5.76
N LYS A 283 -9.36 8.18 6.58
CA LYS A 283 -10.64 8.83 6.23
C LYS A 283 -10.46 9.84 5.10
N GLY A 284 -9.42 10.65 5.19
CA GLY A 284 -9.15 11.73 4.24
C GLY A 284 -8.83 11.23 2.85
N LEU A 285 -8.10 10.11 2.72
CA LEU A 285 -7.66 9.51 1.47
C LEU A 285 -8.49 8.29 1.05
N GLU A 286 -9.66 8.07 1.65
CA GLU A 286 -10.52 6.96 1.23
C GLU A 286 -10.86 7.08 -0.28
N GLY A 287 -10.74 5.96 -0.99
CA GLY A 287 -10.80 5.93 -2.45
C GLY A 287 -9.58 6.50 -3.20
N TYR A 288 -8.57 7.05 -2.52
CA TYR A 288 -7.34 7.59 -3.14
C TYR A 288 -6.11 6.72 -2.87
N TYR A 289 -5.94 6.18 -1.66
CA TYR A 289 -4.79 5.32 -1.34
C TYR A 289 -4.92 3.94 -1.97
N ASN A 290 -3.77 3.41 -2.42
CA ASN A 290 -3.65 2.08 -3.03
C ASN A 290 -3.57 0.99 -1.95
N TRP A 291 -2.79 1.23 -0.88
CA TRP A 291 -2.69 0.31 0.25
C TRP A 291 -2.19 0.99 1.53
N VAL A 292 -2.40 0.30 2.65
CA VAL A 292 -1.85 0.59 3.97
C VAL A 292 -0.92 -0.53 4.37
N THR A 293 0.20 -0.16 4.96
CA THR A 293 1.24 -1.06 5.43
C THR A 293 1.43 -0.93 6.95
N PRO A 294 0.70 -1.72 7.77
CA PRO A 294 0.98 -1.78 9.20
C PRO A 294 2.35 -2.40 9.49
N LYS A 295 3.22 -1.65 10.18
CA LYS A 295 4.56 -2.07 10.61
C LYS A 295 4.47 -2.93 11.87
N ALA A 296 4.39 -4.24 11.70
CA ALA A 296 4.30 -5.24 12.76
C ALA A 296 5.65 -5.51 13.49
N TYR A 297 6.54 -4.51 13.52
CA TYR A 297 7.91 -4.60 14.06
C TYR A 297 8.29 -3.28 14.78
N ASN A 298 9.38 -3.28 15.55
CA ASN A 298 9.97 -2.11 16.24
C ASN A 298 9.08 -1.41 17.30
N GLN A 299 8.01 -2.04 17.78
CA GLN A 299 7.23 -1.56 18.93
C GLN A 299 7.34 -2.55 20.09
N PHE A 300 8.41 -2.48 20.88
CA PHE A 300 8.68 -3.45 21.96
C PHE A 300 7.48 -3.64 22.89
N GLY A 301 7.00 -4.87 23.02
CA GLY A 301 5.87 -5.21 23.86
C GLY A 301 4.52 -4.69 23.38
N TYR A 302 4.39 -4.22 22.13
CA TYR A 302 3.08 -3.86 21.58
C TYR A 302 2.21 -5.10 21.53
N ASP A 303 1.06 -5.04 22.20
CA ASP A 303 0.22 -6.21 22.44
C ASP A 303 -1.13 -6.14 21.70
N ILE A 304 -1.60 -7.30 21.28
CA ILE A 304 -2.94 -7.52 20.74
C ILE A 304 -3.67 -8.43 21.70
N THR A 305 -4.83 -7.97 22.16
CA THR A 305 -5.69 -8.75 23.04
C THR A 305 -6.38 -9.87 22.26
N ILE A 306 -6.24 -11.09 22.76
CA ILE A 306 -6.90 -12.28 22.22
C ILE A 306 -8.32 -12.33 22.79
N GLU A 307 -9.32 -12.30 21.91
CA GLU A 307 -10.72 -12.45 22.32
C GLU A 307 -11.10 -13.93 22.45
N ASP A 308 -12.14 -14.24 23.24
CA ASP A 308 -12.54 -15.62 23.57
C ASP A 308 -12.82 -16.49 22.34
N ARG A 309 -13.37 -15.89 21.27
CA ARG A 309 -13.60 -16.60 20.01
C ARG A 309 -12.29 -16.99 19.34
N GLU A 310 -11.32 -16.09 19.30
CA GLU A 310 -10.00 -16.34 18.73
C GLU A 310 -9.20 -17.32 19.59
N LYS A 311 -9.37 -17.30 20.92
CA LYS A 311 -8.83 -18.36 21.78
C LYS A 311 -9.32 -19.75 21.35
N GLN A 312 -10.62 -19.90 21.06
CA GLN A 312 -11.17 -21.17 20.59
C GLN A 312 -10.62 -21.57 19.21
N ILE A 313 -10.49 -20.62 18.28
CA ILE A 313 -9.99 -20.88 16.92
C ILE A 313 -8.53 -21.34 16.95
N LEU A 314 -7.73 -20.71 17.81
CA LEU A 314 -6.30 -20.98 17.96
C LEU A 314 -6.01 -22.16 18.89
N ASN A 315 -7.04 -22.78 19.50
CA ASN A 315 -6.89 -23.74 20.61
C ASN A 315 -5.94 -23.18 21.70
N TRP A 316 -6.16 -21.93 22.07
CA TRP A 316 -5.29 -21.19 22.97
C TRP A 316 -5.39 -21.73 24.38
N GLU A 317 -4.25 -22.11 24.95
CA GLU A 317 -4.11 -22.41 26.37
C GLU A 317 -3.62 -21.16 27.08
N ASP A 318 -4.27 -20.80 28.18
CA ASP A 318 -3.82 -19.68 28.99
C ASP A 318 -2.45 -20.04 29.60
N ASP A 319 -1.41 -19.29 29.20
CA ASP A 319 -0.02 -19.49 29.63
C ASP A 319 0.54 -18.17 30.22
N ASP A 320 1.43 -18.27 31.21
CA ASP A 320 1.99 -17.14 31.97
C ASP A 320 2.67 -16.07 31.09
N ASP A 321 3.17 -16.44 29.91
CA ASP A 321 3.81 -15.53 28.94
C ASP A 321 2.80 -14.64 28.22
N THR A 322 1.54 -15.06 28.12
CA THR A 322 0.53 -14.39 27.30
C THR A 322 -0.72 -13.98 28.06
N CYS A 323 -0.93 -14.49 29.26
CA CYS A 323 -2.12 -14.21 30.07
C CYS A 323 -1.73 -13.63 31.43
N LYS A 324 -2.25 -12.46 31.77
CA LYS A 324 -1.99 -11.75 33.03
C LYS A 324 -3.29 -11.27 33.65
N VAL A 325 -3.39 -11.40 34.98
CA VAL A 325 -4.52 -10.83 35.74
C VAL A 325 -4.30 -9.33 35.88
N GLU A 326 -5.21 -8.54 35.34
CA GLU A 326 -5.15 -7.08 35.45
C GLU A 326 -5.53 -6.61 36.86
N GLN A 327 -5.30 -5.32 37.16
CA GLN A 327 -5.68 -4.71 38.44
C GLN A 327 -7.19 -4.82 38.74
N SER A 328 -8.01 -4.96 37.70
CA SER A 328 -9.45 -5.19 37.79
C SER A 328 -9.82 -6.60 38.28
N GLY A 329 -8.87 -7.54 38.30
CA GLY A 329 -9.10 -8.96 38.53
C GLY A 329 -9.49 -9.76 37.28
N GLU A 330 -9.62 -9.11 36.11
CA GLU A 330 -9.88 -9.78 34.83
C GLU A 330 -8.60 -10.41 34.28
N LEU A 331 -8.68 -11.66 33.79
CA LEU A 331 -7.60 -12.29 33.05
C LEU A 331 -7.55 -11.71 31.64
N LYS A 332 -6.52 -10.93 31.32
CA LYS A 332 -6.25 -10.46 29.95
C LYS A 332 -5.20 -11.37 29.31
N CYS A 333 -5.52 -11.90 28.12
CA CYS A 333 -4.54 -12.58 27.29
C CYS A 333 -4.19 -11.73 26.08
N SER A 334 -2.90 -11.50 25.85
CA SER A 334 -2.39 -10.75 24.72
C SER A 334 -1.09 -11.35 24.16
N ILE A 335 -0.86 -11.08 22.87
CA ILE A 335 0.35 -11.48 22.16
C ILE A 335 1.11 -10.21 21.81
N THR A 336 2.39 -10.15 22.14
CA THR A 336 3.26 -9.05 21.73
C THR A 336 3.91 -9.32 20.38
N ASN A 337 4.15 -8.28 19.59
CA ASN A 337 4.85 -8.39 18.30
C ASN A 337 6.25 -9.03 18.42
N ASP A 338 6.92 -8.84 19.55
CA ASP A 338 8.24 -9.36 19.85
C ASP A 338 8.24 -10.76 20.47
N ASN A 339 7.07 -11.40 20.62
CA ASN A 339 6.97 -12.80 21.03
C ASN A 339 7.22 -13.73 19.84
N GLU A 340 8.39 -14.38 19.80
CA GLU A 340 8.80 -15.25 18.68
C GLU A 340 7.91 -16.50 18.56
N LYS A 341 7.57 -17.12 19.70
CA LYS A 341 6.74 -18.33 19.77
C LYS A 341 5.36 -18.12 19.12
N TYR A 342 4.78 -16.93 19.28
CA TYR A 342 3.41 -16.62 18.85
C TYR A 342 3.34 -15.58 17.72
N ARG A 343 4.43 -15.40 16.97
CA ARG A 343 4.52 -14.36 15.93
C ARG A 343 3.51 -14.54 14.80
N ALA A 344 3.24 -15.79 14.42
CA ALA A 344 2.23 -16.10 13.41
C ALA A 344 0.83 -15.64 13.86
N GLU A 345 0.47 -15.93 15.11
CA GLU A 345 -0.79 -15.53 15.72
C GLU A 345 -0.89 -14.02 15.87
N PHE A 346 0.20 -13.33 16.22
CA PHE A 346 0.25 -11.87 16.22
C PHE A 346 -0.10 -11.30 14.84
N TYR A 347 0.56 -11.77 13.78
CA TYR A 347 0.28 -11.33 12.40
C TYR A 347 -1.17 -11.62 11.97
N TYR A 348 -1.68 -12.81 12.32
CA TYR A 348 -3.06 -13.20 12.04
C TYR A 348 -4.07 -12.29 12.76
N LEU A 349 -3.91 -12.05 14.06
CA LEU A 349 -4.83 -11.22 14.84
C LEU A 349 -4.77 -9.74 14.43
N LEU A 350 -3.57 -9.20 14.21
CA LEU A 350 -3.41 -7.83 13.69
C LEU A 350 -4.17 -7.67 12.37
N THR A 351 -3.92 -8.57 11.42
CA THR A 351 -4.54 -8.52 10.11
C THR A 351 -6.05 -8.68 10.21
N LYS A 352 -6.54 -9.67 10.94
CA LYS A 352 -7.98 -9.95 11.08
C LYS A 352 -8.72 -8.77 11.72
N TYR A 353 -8.19 -8.23 12.82
CA TYR A 353 -8.85 -7.15 13.53
C TYR A 353 -8.77 -5.80 12.82
N ALA A 354 -7.73 -5.57 12.02
CA ALA A 354 -7.58 -4.36 11.22
C ALA A 354 -8.28 -4.45 9.84
N THR A 355 -8.92 -5.58 9.48
CA THR A 355 -9.50 -5.74 8.13
C THR A 355 -10.94 -6.24 8.07
N VAL A 356 -11.31 -7.29 8.82
CA VAL A 356 -12.62 -7.93 8.64
C VAL A 356 -13.43 -8.02 9.93
N LYS A 357 -12.80 -7.82 11.09
CA LYS A 357 -13.46 -7.97 12.38
C LYS A 357 -13.10 -6.81 13.32
N TYR A 358 -14.02 -5.88 13.47
CA TYR A 358 -13.86 -4.87 14.52
C TYR A 358 -13.85 -5.53 15.91
N SER A 359 -12.79 -5.22 16.68
CA SER A 359 -12.61 -5.66 18.05
C SER A 359 -12.60 -4.45 18.95
N LYS A 360 -13.54 -4.36 19.90
CA LYS A 360 -13.58 -3.25 20.86
C LYS A 360 -12.35 -3.23 21.79
N LYS A 361 -11.76 -4.40 22.07
CA LYS A 361 -10.57 -4.52 22.92
C LYS A 361 -9.30 -4.03 22.23
N ASN A 362 -9.24 -4.14 20.90
CA ASN A 362 -8.06 -3.76 20.11
C ASN A 362 -8.22 -2.41 19.37
N ASP A 363 -9.46 -2.01 19.09
CA ASP A 363 -9.88 -0.69 18.59
C ASP A 363 -9.28 -0.25 17.25
N TYR A 364 -8.97 -1.19 16.34
CA TYR A 364 -8.42 -0.84 15.02
C TYR A 364 -9.47 -0.23 14.08
N PHE A 365 -9.02 0.74 13.27
CA PHE A 365 -9.71 1.14 12.05
C PHE A 365 -9.72 -0.03 11.05
N ILE A 366 -10.86 -0.22 10.40
CA ILE A 366 -11.06 -1.31 9.43
C ILE A 366 -10.60 -0.86 8.05
N ILE A 367 -9.56 -1.54 7.55
CA ILE A 367 -8.97 -1.34 6.23
C ILE A 367 -9.44 -2.48 5.32
N ASP A 368 -9.82 -2.18 4.09
CA ASP A 368 -10.16 -3.23 3.12
C ASP A 368 -8.99 -4.24 2.99
N PRO A 369 -9.21 -5.56 3.13
CA PRO A 369 -8.17 -6.57 2.92
C PRO A 369 -7.38 -6.38 1.61
N ASP A 370 -8.04 -5.96 0.53
CA ASP A 370 -7.41 -5.68 -0.78
C ASP A 370 -6.45 -4.49 -0.76
N LYS A 371 -6.47 -3.70 0.31
CA LYS A 371 -5.59 -2.57 0.55
C LYS A 371 -4.66 -2.82 1.75
N PHE A 372 -4.65 -4.01 2.33
CA PHE A 372 -3.82 -4.32 3.49
C PHE A 372 -2.53 -5.03 3.08
N VAL A 373 -1.38 -4.45 3.40
CA VAL A 373 -0.05 -5.04 3.19
C VAL A 373 0.59 -5.26 4.56
N LEU A 374 0.86 -6.50 4.95
CA LEU A 374 1.49 -6.76 6.26
C LEU A 374 2.96 -6.35 6.21
N GLY A 375 3.34 -5.35 7.00
CA GLY A 375 4.72 -4.88 7.13
C GLY A 375 5.48 -5.63 8.20
N VAL A 376 6.61 -6.23 7.85
CA VAL A 376 7.45 -7.02 8.77
C VAL A 376 8.92 -6.63 8.63
N SER A 377 9.70 -6.94 9.65
CA SER A 377 11.16 -6.85 9.56
C SER A 377 11.74 -8.14 8.99
N THR A 378 12.80 -8.02 8.22
CA THR A 378 13.58 -9.16 7.70
C THR A 378 14.53 -9.75 8.74
N HIS A 379 14.90 -8.98 9.77
CA HIS A 379 15.93 -9.33 10.76
C HIS A 379 15.59 -8.81 12.15
N GLU A 380 16.11 -9.46 13.21
CA GLU A 380 16.02 -8.90 14.56
C GLU A 380 17.18 -7.92 14.75
N PHE A 381 16.87 -6.69 15.17
CA PHE A 381 17.89 -5.68 15.45
C PHE A 381 18.15 -5.65 16.96
N VAL A 382 19.37 -5.99 17.37
CA VAL A 382 19.76 -6.08 18.80
C VAL A 382 19.49 -4.77 19.55
N ASP A 383 19.62 -3.62 18.89
CA ASP A 383 19.54 -2.29 19.53
C ASP A 383 18.35 -1.41 19.06
N GLU A 384 17.59 -1.83 18.04
CA GLU A 384 16.62 -0.95 17.34
C GLU A 384 15.22 -1.53 17.17
N GLY A 385 15.04 -2.83 17.39
CA GLY A 385 13.71 -3.40 17.34
C GLY A 385 13.65 -4.91 17.19
N LYS A 386 12.58 -5.46 17.74
CA LYS A 386 12.20 -6.86 17.61
C LYS A 386 11.03 -7.04 16.65
N GLY A 387 10.81 -8.27 16.20
CA GLY A 387 9.68 -8.67 15.39
C GLY A 387 10.06 -9.09 13.97
N ALA A 388 11.25 -9.66 13.80
CA ALA A 388 11.63 -10.27 12.54
C ALA A 388 10.65 -11.38 12.16
N ALA A 389 10.29 -11.39 10.87
CA ALA A 389 9.51 -12.48 10.32
C ALA A 389 10.41 -13.70 10.07
N SER A 390 9.85 -14.88 10.31
CA SER A 390 10.38 -16.14 9.79
C SER A 390 9.46 -16.69 8.71
N GLN A 391 9.97 -17.59 7.87
CA GLN A 391 9.16 -18.30 6.89
C GLN A 391 7.98 -19.02 7.54
N GLU A 392 8.22 -19.70 8.65
CA GLU A 392 7.19 -20.46 9.39
C GLU A 392 6.11 -19.54 9.96
N ALA A 393 6.50 -18.39 10.52
CA ALA A 393 5.56 -17.43 11.07
C ALA A 393 4.65 -16.84 9.98
N LEU A 394 5.24 -16.48 8.82
CA LEU A 394 4.48 -15.98 7.67
C LEU A 394 3.55 -17.05 7.09
N GLN A 395 4.05 -18.27 6.89
CA GLN A 395 3.26 -19.39 6.36
C GLN A 395 2.07 -19.72 7.27
N LYS A 396 2.32 -19.87 8.58
CA LYS A 396 1.26 -20.18 9.55
C LYS A 396 0.23 -19.05 9.66
N SER A 397 0.66 -17.79 9.69
CA SER A 397 -0.26 -16.64 9.67
C SER A 397 -1.13 -16.64 8.41
N TYR A 398 -0.52 -16.86 7.25
CA TYR A 398 -1.23 -16.96 5.98
C TYR A 398 -2.26 -18.10 5.99
N ASP A 399 -1.92 -19.28 6.50
CA ASP A 399 -2.85 -20.42 6.60
C ASP A 399 -4.03 -20.14 7.53
N LEU A 400 -3.80 -19.46 8.66
CA LEU A 400 -4.85 -19.03 9.57
C LEU A 400 -5.79 -18.01 8.91
N LEU A 401 -5.24 -17.02 8.21
CA LEU A 401 -6.03 -16.02 7.46
C LEU A 401 -6.84 -16.69 6.35
N LYS A 402 -6.22 -17.60 5.60
CA LYS A 402 -6.86 -18.37 4.53
C LYS A 402 -8.03 -19.21 5.05
N LYS A 403 -7.88 -19.85 6.21
CA LYS A 403 -8.96 -20.62 6.86
C LYS A 403 -10.17 -19.74 7.19
N ASP A 404 -9.95 -18.46 7.49
CA ASP A 404 -10.99 -17.47 7.73
C ASP A 404 -11.47 -16.76 6.44
N GLY A 405 -10.94 -17.13 5.27
CA GLY A 405 -11.26 -16.47 3.99
C GLY A 405 -10.70 -15.06 3.87
N ILE A 406 -9.69 -14.71 4.65
CA ILE A 406 -9.06 -13.38 4.64
C ILE A 406 -7.85 -13.43 3.71
N TYR A 407 -7.89 -12.65 2.63
CA TYR A 407 -6.79 -12.52 1.69
C TYR A 407 -6.39 -11.06 1.58
N THR A 408 -5.11 -10.79 1.77
CA THR A 408 -4.57 -9.43 1.82
C THR A 408 -3.73 -9.07 0.60
N LYS A 409 -3.56 -7.77 0.36
CA LYS A 409 -2.84 -7.19 -0.78
C LYS A 409 -1.39 -7.67 -0.91
N GLY A 410 -0.72 -7.97 0.20
CA GLY A 410 0.61 -8.60 0.16
C GLY A 410 1.45 -8.37 1.40
N LEU A 411 2.77 -8.34 1.20
CA LEU A 411 3.78 -8.15 2.25
C LEU A 411 4.64 -6.92 1.99
N MET A 412 5.16 -6.33 3.06
CA MET A 412 6.22 -5.33 3.02
C MET A 412 7.38 -5.76 3.91
N ALA A 413 8.61 -5.59 3.43
CA ALA A 413 9.82 -5.90 4.15
C ALA A 413 10.61 -4.63 4.51
N TRP A 414 10.94 -4.49 5.79
CA TRP A 414 12.04 -3.65 6.27
C TRP A 414 13.28 -4.52 6.54
N ARG A 415 14.33 -4.46 5.73
CA ARG A 415 14.38 -3.80 4.42
C ARG A 415 15.17 -4.64 3.41
N ILE A 416 15.09 -4.27 2.13
CA ILE A 416 15.80 -4.93 1.03
C ILE A 416 17.29 -5.01 1.32
N ASN A 417 17.89 -3.96 1.91
CA ASN A 417 19.32 -3.94 2.22
C ASN A 417 19.75 -5.09 3.15
N ASN A 418 18.89 -5.51 4.09
CA ASN A 418 19.18 -6.65 4.94
C ASN A 418 18.88 -7.96 4.23
N ASP A 419 17.77 -8.06 3.49
CA ASP A 419 17.47 -9.26 2.69
C ASP A 419 18.55 -9.53 1.62
N ALA A 420 19.26 -8.48 1.18
CA ALA A 420 20.38 -8.53 0.25
C ALA A 420 21.68 -9.10 0.84
N PHE A 421 21.76 -9.26 2.17
CA PHE A 421 22.91 -9.80 2.87
C PHE A 421 23.01 -11.33 2.68
N ASP A 422 24.23 -11.86 2.66
CA ASP A 422 24.49 -13.30 2.67
C ASP A 422 25.54 -13.59 3.74
N GLY A 423 25.21 -14.40 4.74
CA GLY A 423 26.14 -14.80 5.78
C GLY A 423 25.51 -14.99 7.17
N GLU A 424 26.38 -15.10 8.17
CA GLU A 424 25.98 -15.36 9.56
C GLU A 424 25.48 -14.11 10.26
N ILE A 425 24.34 -14.25 10.93
CA ILE A 425 23.69 -13.24 11.74
C ILE A 425 23.64 -13.75 13.17
N LYS A 426 24.44 -13.12 14.03
CA LYS A 426 24.43 -13.39 15.47
C LYS A 426 23.34 -12.56 16.16
N GLU A 427 22.49 -13.22 16.92
CA GLU A 427 21.42 -12.63 17.74
C GLU A 427 21.52 -13.19 19.16
N GLY A 428 22.13 -12.43 20.07
CA GLY A 428 22.48 -12.96 21.39
C GLY A 428 23.44 -14.15 21.29
N SER A 429 23.01 -15.31 21.82
CA SER A 429 23.73 -16.59 21.69
C SER A 429 23.42 -17.37 20.42
N ASN A 430 22.42 -16.94 19.65
CA ASN A 430 21.97 -17.65 18.45
C ASN A 430 22.75 -17.20 17.22
N VAL A 431 23.00 -18.12 16.29
CA VAL A 431 23.61 -17.85 14.98
C VAL A 431 22.63 -18.31 13.92
N ILE A 432 22.15 -17.36 13.11
CA ILE A 432 21.26 -17.59 11.98
C ILE A 432 22.09 -17.47 10.71
N ASN A 433 22.05 -18.49 9.86
CA ASN A 433 22.65 -18.41 8.52
C ASN A 433 21.65 -17.78 7.56
N TRP A 434 21.84 -16.50 7.26
CA TRP A 434 20.95 -15.78 6.36
C TRP A 434 21.42 -15.94 4.92
N LYS A 435 20.54 -16.48 4.08
CA LYS A 435 20.76 -16.53 2.64
C LYS A 435 20.14 -15.29 2.01
N LYS A 436 20.87 -14.69 1.10
CA LYS A 436 20.39 -13.55 0.34
C LYS A 436 19.08 -13.85 -0.39
N TRP A 437 18.16 -12.90 -0.33
CA TRP A 437 16.80 -12.94 -0.92
C TRP A 437 15.84 -13.96 -0.31
N SER A 438 16.14 -14.46 0.89
CA SER A 438 15.26 -15.40 1.59
C SER A 438 13.85 -14.83 1.74
N PHE A 439 13.69 -13.56 2.12
CA PHE A 439 12.36 -12.98 2.29
C PHE A 439 11.60 -12.88 0.95
N SER A 440 12.31 -12.51 -0.10
CA SER A 440 11.77 -12.50 -1.46
C SER A 440 11.28 -13.88 -1.92
N ASP A 441 12.06 -14.93 -1.62
CA ASP A 441 11.73 -16.32 -1.95
C ASP A 441 10.54 -16.80 -1.11
N TRP A 442 10.51 -16.54 0.20
CA TRP A 442 9.40 -16.90 1.08
C TRP A 442 8.07 -16.30 0.61
N TYR A 443 8.06 -15.02 0.21
CA TYR A 443 6.86 -14.39 -0.33
C TYR A 443 6.33 -15.15 -1.56
N LYS A 444 7.22 -15.55 -2.48
CA LYS A 444 6.79 -16.33 -3.63
C LYS A 444 6.27 -17.69 -3.21
N GLU A 445 6.96 -18.43 -2.37
CA GLU A 445 6.54 -19.76 -1.92
C GLU A 445 5.16 -19.72 -1.25
N ILE A 446 4.92 -18.75 -0.37
CA ILE A 446 3.66 -18.62 0.39
C ILE A 446 2.51 -18.10 -0.50
N TYR A 447 2.77 -17.11 -1.36
CA TYR A 447 1.70 -16.41 -2.10
C TYR A 447 1.54 -16.85 -3.57
N TRP A 448 2.56 -17.41 -4.24
CA TRP A 448 2.53 -17.81 -5.66
C TRP A 448 2.08 -19.26 -5.88
N GLU A 449 2.52 -20.21 -5.06
CA GLU A 449 2.35 -21.66 -5.32
C GLU A 449 0.91 -22.18 -5.15
N GLN A 450 -0.08 -21.28 -5.11
CA GLN A 450 -1.51 -21.57 -5.11
C GLN A 450 -2.03 -22.19 -6.43
N LYS A 451 -1.15 -22.50 -7.39
CA LYS A 451 -1.44 -23.30 -8.59
C LYS A 451 -1.08 -24.79 -8.37
N LYS A 452 -1.72 -25.47 -7.45
CA LYS A 452 -1.88 -26.94 -7.55
C LYS A 452 -3.27 -27.36 -7.09
#